data_AF-A0A539DU97-F1
#
_entry.id   AF-A0A539DU97-F1
#
_cell.length_a   1.000
_cell.length_b   1.000
_cell.length_c   1.000
_cell.angle_alpha   90.00
_cell.angle_beta   90.00
_cell.angle_gamma   90.00
#
_symmetry.space_group_name_H-M   'P 1'
#
loop_
_entity.id
_entity.type
_entity.pdbx_description
1 polymer ?
#
loop_
_entity_poly.entity_id
_entity_poly.type
_entity_poly.pdbx_seq_one_letter_code
_entity_poly.pdbx_strand_id
1 'polypeptide(L)'
;MNRACQTCHHFPEQEILDRVDLIQSRNHELLQRAGTALMSQMDAIGRARTEGATDEQLKPSLELQRKAQWRLDFIAAENSMGFHAPQEAARVLGEAADYARQGEIAAITWNRK
;
A
#
# COMPACT_ATOMS: atom_id res chain seq x y z
N MET A 1 -27.65 -6.45 9.39
CA MET A 1 -27.56 -5.00 9.60
C MET A 1 -28.29 -4.51 10.86
N ASN A 2 -29.57 -4.85 11.02
CA ASN A 2 -30.49 -4.30 12.04
C ASN A 2 -29.98 -4.21 13.49
N ARG A 3 -29.22 -5.20 14.00
CA ARG A 3 -28.74 -5.19 15.41
C ARG A 3 -27.34 -4.59 15.61
N ALA A 4 -26.54 -4.49 14.55
CA ALA A 4 -25.15 -4.05 14.65
C ALA A 4 -24.98 -2.57 14.31
N CYS A 5 -25.77 -2.05 13.36
CA CYS A 5 -25.59 -0.71 12.82
C CYS A 5 -26.81 0.18 13.07
N GLN A 6 -28.01 -0.34 12.82
CA GLN A 6 -29.25 0.46 12.84
C GLN A 6 -29.82 0.70 14.25
N THR A 7 -29.16 0.20 15.29
CA THR A 7 -29.40 0.65 16.67
C THR A 7 -28.96 2.09 16.89
N CYS A 8 -27.97 2.58 16.11
CA CYS A 8 -27.44 3.94 16.18
C CYS A 8 -27.62 4.73 14.87
N HIS A 9 -27.56 4.05 13.71
CA HIS A 9 -27.60 4.68 12.39
C HIS A 9 -28.97 4.52 11.73
N HIS A 10 -29.75 5.59 11.70
CA HIS A 10 -31.11 5.62 11.17
C HIS A 10 -31.16 5.88 9.66
N PHE A 11 -30.32 5.17 8.90
CA PHE A 11 -30.30 5.19 7.45
C PHE A 11 -30.96 3.92 6.88
N PRO A 12 -31.45 3.94 5.63
CA PRO A 12 -31.83 2.73 4.92
C PRO A 12 -30.68 1.70 4.95
N GLU A 13 -30.99 0.42 5.13
CA GLU A 13 -29.99 -0.65 5.19
C GLU A 13 -29.09 -0.64 3.95
N GLN A 14 -29.67 -0.41 2.78
CA GLN A 14 -28.93 -0.32 1.52
C GLN A 14 -27.91 0.83 1.52
N GLU A 15 -28.26 2.00 2.07
CA GLU A 15 -27.32 3.13 2.13
C GLU A 15 -26.11 2.82 3.02
N ILE A 16 -26.32 2.08 4.12
CA ILE A 16 -25.22 1.65 4.99
C ILE A 16 -24.31 0.68 4.26
N LEU A 17 -24.87 -0.30 3.54
CA LEU A 17 -24.12 -1.26 2.72
C LEU A 17 -23.29 -0.54 1.65
N ASP A 18 -23.91 0.36 0.88
CA ASP A 18 -23.24 1.08 -0.20
C ASP A 18 -22.06 1.92 0.31
N ARG A 19 -22.19 2.50 1.51
CA ARG A 19 -21.10 3.25 2.16
C ARG A 19 -19.94 2.34 2.57
N VAL A 20 -20.23 1.16 3.11
CA VAL A 20 -19.20 0.17 3.49
C VAL A 20 -18.47 -0.32 2.24
N ASP A 21 -19.21 -0.71 1.20
CA ASP A 21 -18.66 -1.19 -0.06
C ASP A 21 -17.76 -0.14 -0.71
N LEU A 22 -18.16 1.14 -0.68
CA LEU A 22 -17.35 2.24 -1.20
C LEU A 22 -16.03 2.41 -0.43
N ILE A 23 -16.05 2.29 0.90
CA ILE A 23 -14.84 2.38 1.73
C ILE A 23 -13.88 1.23 1.41
N GLN A 24 -14.40 0.00 1.39
CA GLN A 24 -13.61 -1.20 1.18
C GLN A 24 -13.03 -1.24 -0.23
N SER A 25 -13.83 -0.90 -1.25
CA SER A 25 -13.38 -0.85 -2.65
C SER A 25 -12.24 0.15 -2.84
N ARG A 26 -12.37 1.37 -2.29
CA ARG A 26 -11.31 2.39 -2.39
C ARG A 26 -10.00 1.96 -1.74
N ASN A 27 -10.07 1.39 -0.54
CA ASN A 27 -8.87 0.92 0.15
C ASN A 27 -8.26 -0.30 -0.55
N HIS A 28 -9.08 -1.20 -1.08
CA HIS A 28 -8.60 -2.31 -1.88
C HIS A 28 -7.87 -1.82 -3.14
N GLU A 29 -8.41 -0.85 -3.87
CA GLU A 29 -7.74 -0.27 -5.04
C GLU A 29 -6.40 0.40 -4.67
N LEU A 30 -6.35 1.12 -3.54
CA LEU A 30 -5.10 1.69 -3.03
C LEU A 30 -4.08 0.60 -2.67
N LEU A 31 -4.53 -0.50 -2.06
CA LEU A 31 -3.70 -1.65 -1.72
C LEU A 31 -3.09 -2.27 -2.98
N GLN A 32 -3.89 -2.48 -4.03
CA GLN A 32 -3.39 -2.99 -5.32
C GLN A 32 -2.38 -2.04 -5.98
N ARG A 33 -2.61 -0.73 -5.92
CA ARG A 33 -1.68 0.28 -6.46
C ARG A 33 -0.36 0.29 -5.70
N ALA A 34 -0.41 0.25 -4.36
CA ALA A 34 0.79 0.15 -3.53
C ALA A 34 1.56 -1.16 -3.78
N GLY A 35 0.85 -2.28 -3.92
CA GLY A 35 1.44 -3.58 -4.25
C GLY A 35 2.13 -3.57 -5.61
N THR A 36 1.48 -2.98 -6.62
CA THR A 36 2.09 -2.81 -7.95
C THR A 36 3.37 -1.98 -7.89
N ALA A 37 3.37 -0.88 -7.12
CA ALA A 37 4.57 -0.06 -6.95
C ALA A 37 5.70 -0.84 -6.23
N LEU A 38 5.38 -1.59 -5.18
CA LEU A 38 6.34 -2.42 -4.45
C LEU A 38 6.96 -3.49 -5.36
N MET A 39 6.13 -4.16 -6.17
CA MET A 39 6.63 -5.14 -7.15
C MET A 39 7.55 -4.49 -8.19
N SER A 40 7.18 -3.31 -8.72
CA SER A 40 8.05 -2.58 -9.66
C SER A 40 9.40 -2.21 -9.04
N GLN A 41 9.41 -1.82 -7.76
CA GLN A 41 10.66 -1.61 -7.01
C GLN A 41 11.49 -2.89 -6.92
N MET A 42 10.87 -4.02 -6.58
CA MET A 42 11.57 -5.30 -6.46
C MET A 42 12.16 -5.76 -7.80
N ASP A 43 11.44 -5.57 -8.90
CA ASP A 43 11.93 -5.84 -10.25
C ASP A 43 13.12 -4.94 -10.61
N ALA A 44 13.07 -3.65 -10.25
CA ALA A 44 14.17 -2.72 -10.45
C ALA A 44 15.42 -3.11 -9.64
N ILE A 45 15.25 -3.54 -8.39
CA ILE A 45 16.34 -4.08 -7.56
C ILE A 45 16.94 -5.32 -8.22
N GLY A 46 16.09 -6.25 -8.68
CA GLY A 46 16.53 -7.47 -9.37
C GLY A 46 17.38 -7.15 -10.61
N ARG A 47 16.91 -6.23 -11.46
CA ARG A 47 17.65 -5.76 -12.63
C ARG A 47 18.99 -5.10 -12.26
N ALA A 48 19.00 -4.19 -11.28
CA ALA A 48 20.24 -3.55 -10.86
C ALA A 48 21.29 -4.56 -10.39
N ARG A 49 20.88 -5.63 -9.69
CA ARG A 49 21.77 -6.73 -9.31
C ARG A 49 22.34 -7.46 -10.52
N THR A 50 21.52 -7.73 -11.55
CA THR A 50 22.01 -8.34 -12.81
C THR A 50 22.98 -7.44 -13.57
N GLU A 51 22.87 -6.12 -13.40
CA GLU A 51 23.77 -5.11 -13.97
C GLU A 51 25.05 -4.91 -13.12
N GLY A 52 25.16 -5.58 -11.97
CA GLY A 52 26.36 -5.59 -11.13
C GLY A 52 26.32 -4.68 -9.90
N ALA A 53 25.15 -4.16 -9.51
CA ALA A 53 25.01 -3.35 -8.30
C ALA A 53 25.33 -4.17 -7.03
N THR A 54 26.15 -3.61 -6.13
CA THR A 54 26.41 -4.20 -4.81
C THR A 54 25.28 -3.92 -3.83
N ASP A 55 25.25 -4.65 -2.71
CA ASP A 55 24.29 -4.41 -1.64
C ASP A 55 24.40 -3.00 -1.05
N GLU A 56 25.62 -2.47 -0.95
CA GLU A 56 25.87 -1.11 -0.47
C GLU A 56 25.27 -0.05 -1.41
N GLN A 57 25.36 -0.26 -2.72
CA GLN A 57 24.78 0.65 -3.72
C GLN A 57 23.24 0.60 -3.72
N LEU A 58 22.67 -0.57 -3.41
CA LEU A 58 21.22 -0.76 -3.35
C LEU A 58 20.62 -0.48 -1.97
N LYS A 59 21.44 -0.25 -0.95
CA LYS A 59 20.99 0.03 0.42
C LYS A 59 19.87 1.10 0.50
N PRO A 60 19.95 2.25 -0.21
CA PRO A 60 18.87 3.24 -0.18
C PRO A 60 17.53 2.68 -0.68
N SER A 61 17.54 1.86 -1.73
CA SER A 61 16.33 1.22 -2.24
C SER A 61 15.80 0.16 -1.26
N LEU A 62 16.67 -0.67 -0.69
CA LEU A 62 16.28 -1.73 0.25
C LEU A 62 15.65 -1.17 1.53
N GLU A 63 16.14 -0.05 2.05
CA GLU A 63 15.54 0.62 3.20
C GLU A 63 14.13 1.15 2.89
N LEU A 64 13.92 1.66 1.68
CA LEU A 64 12.61 2.10 1.21
C LEU A 64 11.66 0.91 0.96
N GLN A 65 12.16 -0.20 0.42
CA GLN A 65 11.39 -1.43 0.25
C GLN A 65 10.86 -1.92 1.60
N ARG A 66 11.70 -1.96 2.63
CA ARG A 66 11.28 -2.33 4.00
C ARG A 66 10.15 -1.43 4.52
N LYS A 67 10.26 -0.11 4.33
CA LYS A 67 9.25 0.86 4.76
C LYS A 67 7.92 0.70 4.01
N ALA A 68 8.00 0.48 2.70
CA ALA A 68 6.84 0.29 1.83
C ALA A 68 6.11 -1.00 2.17
N GLN A 69 6.84 -2.13 2.21
CA GLN A 69 6.26 -3.44 2.46
C GLN A 69 5.64 -3.55 3.85
N TRP A 70 6.30 -3.02 4.90
CA TRP A 70 5.72 -3.03 6.24
C TRP A 70 4.35 -2.35 6.30
N ARG A 71 4.19 -1.21 5.61
CA ARG A 71 2.93 -0.46 5.57
C ARG A 71 1.86 -1.18 4.76
N LEU A 72 2.25 -1.73 3.62
CA LEU A 72 1.37 -2.53 2.79
C LEU A 72 0.84 -3.74 3.57
N ASP A 73 1.74 -4.50 4.20
CA ASP A 73 1.40 -5.69 4.98
C ASP A 73 0.55 -5.35 6.20
N PHE A 74 0.83 -4.22 6.87
CA PHE A 74 0.03 -3.76 8.01
C PHE A 74 -1.44 -3.55 7.63
N ILE A 75 -1.71 -2.95 6.46
CA ILE A 75 -3.09 -2.77 5.99
C ILE A 75 -3.65 -4.06 5.40
N ALA A 76 -2.86 -4.85 4.67
CA ALA A 76 -3.31 -6.11 4.09
C ALA A 76 -3.69 -7.15 5.15
N ALA A 77 -3.03 -7.13 6.32
CA ALA A 77 -3.35 -7.99 7.46
C ALA A 77 -4.69 -7.63 8.14
N GLU A 78 -5.18 -6.41 7.92
CA GLU A 78 -6.44 -5.90 8.45
C GLU A 78 -7.59 -6.28 7.51
N ASN A 79 -8.27 -7.40 7.76
CA ASN A 79 -9.28 -7.97 6.85
C ASN A 79 -10.52 -7.07 6.60
N SER A 80 -10.69 -5.94 7.30
CA SER A 80 -11.85 -5.05 7.09
C SER A 80 -11.70 -4.10 5.92
N MET A 81 -10.51 -4.06 5.28
CA MET A 81 -10.21 -3.20 4.13
C MET A 81 -10.51 -1.72 4.44
N GLY A 82 -10.06 -1.25 5.61
CA GLY A 82 -10.19 0.16 5.99
C GLY A 82 -11.58 0.56 6.50
N PHE A 83 -12.52 -0.37 6.72
CA PHE A 83 -13.81 -0.03 7.33
C PHE A 83 -13.65 0.65 8.70
N HIS A 84 -12.74 0.15 9.54
CA HIS A 84 -12.53 0.69 10.89
C HIS A 84 -11.84 2.08 10.89
N ALA A 85 -10.98 2.36 9.92
CA ALA A 85 -10.18 3.59 9.87
C ALA A 85 -9.84 3.97 8.41
N PRO A 86 -10.82 4.40 7.60
CA PRO A 86 -10.68 4.49 6.15
C PRO A 86 -9.62 5.49 5.68
N GLN A 87 -9.54 6.64 6.35
CA GLN A 87 -8.56 7.68 6.00
C GLN A 87 -7.14 7.29 6.40
N GLU A 88 -6.99 6.60 7.53
CA GLU A 88 -5.68 6.15 8.01
C GLU A 88 -5.15 5.01 7.15
N ALA A 89 -6.01 4.04 6.78
CA ALA A 89 -5.65 3.00 5.83
C ALA A 89 -5.22 3.60 4.48
N ALA A 90 -5.98 4.56 3.95
CA ALA A 90 -5.61 5.25 2.71
C ALA A 90 -4.28 6.02 2.82
N ARG A 91 -4.03 6.71 3.95
CA ARG A 91 -2.77 7.42 4.22
C ARG A 91 -1.57 6.47 4.22
N VAL A 92 -1.68 5.35 4.94
CA VAL A 92 -0.62 4.33 5.05
C VAL A 92 -0.34 3.67 3.71
N LEU A 93 -1.38 3.34 2.92
CA LEU A 93 -1.23 2.80 1.57
C LEU A 93 -0.61 3.82 0.60
N GLY A 94 -0.97 5.10 0.73
CA GLY A 94 -0.34 6.19 -0.02
C GLY A 94 1.16 6.29 0.27
N GLU A 95 1.55 6.26 1.55
CA GLU A 95 2.96 6.21 1.95
C GLU A 95 3.67 4.95 1.43
N ALA A 96 3.01 3.80 1.47
CA ALA A 96 3.57 2.55 0.94
C ALA A 96 3.91 2.68 -0.55
N ALA A 97 2.97 3.21 -1.34
CA ALA A 97 3.18 3.46 -2.77
C ALA A 97 4.29 4.49 -3.02
N ASP A 98 4.33 5.58 -2.26
CA ASP A 98 5.34 6.63 -2.39
C ASP A 98 6.76 6.10 -2.07
N TYR A 99 6.94 5.43 -0.94
CA TYR A 99 8.24 4.81 -0.61
C TYR A 99 8.67 3.77 -1.64
N ALA A 100 7.73 2.97 -2.15
CA ALA A 100 8.04 2.02 -3.19
C ALA A 100 8.52 2.71 -4.48
N ARG A 101 7.87 3.79 -4.91
CA ARG A 101 8.30 4.56 -6.10
C ARG A 101 9.63 5.27 -5.91
N GLN A 102 9.89 5.86 -4.75
CA GLN A 102 11.20 6.42 -4.42
C GLN A 102 12.28 5.33 -4.44
N GLY A 103 11.96 4.15 -3.91
CA GLY A 103 12.86 3.01 -3.90
C GLY A 103 13.12 2.43 -5.28
N GLU A 104 12.11 2.40 -6.15
CA GLU A 104 12.24 2.05 -7.57
C GLU A 104 13.21 3.01 -8.26
N ILE A 105 13.04 4.32 -8.06
CA ILE A 105 13.94 5.35 -8.61
C ILE A 105 15.36 5.12 -8.10
N ALA A 106 15.55 4.94 -6.79
CA ALA A 106 16.86 4.68 -6.21
C ALA A 106 17.53 3.43 -6.81
N ALA A 107 16.75 2.38 -7.08
CA ALA A 107 17.25 1.16 -7.70
C ALA A 107 17.64 1.37 -9.17
N ILE A 108 16.86 2.12 -9.97
CA ILE A 108 17.20 2.34 -11.40
C ILE A 108 18.34 3.36 -11.59
N THR A 109 18.60 4.22 -10.59
CA THR A 109 19.69 5.21 -10.66
C THR A 109 20.93 4.81 -9.86
N TRP A 110 21.06 3.53 -9.49
CA TRP A 110 22.14 3.02 -8.62
C TRP A 110 23.57 3.34 -9.12
N ASN A 111 23.74 3.51 -10.42
CA ASN A 111 25.02 3.76 -11.10
C ASN A 111 25.19 5.20 -11.61
N ARG A 112 24.23 6.10 -11.31
CA ARG A 112 24.36 7.51 -11.69
C ARG A 112 25.31 8.21 -10.72
N LYS A 113 26.34 8.86 -11.27
CA LYS A 113 27.24 9.77 -10.55
C LYS A 113 26.58 11.12 -10.33
#